data_AF-A0A961DUI1-F1
#
_entry.id   AF-A0A961DUI1-F1
#
_cell.length_a   1.000
_cell.length_b   1.000
_cell.length_c   1.000
_cell.angle_alpha   90.00
_cell.angle_beta   90.00
_cell.angle_gamma   90.00
#
_symmetry.space_group_name_H-M   'P 1'
#
loop_
_entity.id
_entity.type
_entity.pdbx_description
1 polymer ?
#
loop_
_entity_poly.entity_id
_entity_poly.type
_entity_poly.pdbx_seq_one_letter_code
_entity_poly.pdbx_strand_id
1 'polypeptide(L)'
;KRVRAAFAGEKAKDDPFAKVRIAEAASDIDAAWLQLRGNLAEEYALLCEGREVPMELRARARRDQVRATGRAIASIDRLFEAAGATALNSDQALQRFWRDAHAGRVHAANDAERAYVMYGNQEFGLPLGDTMV
;
A
#
# COMPACT_ATOMS: atom_id res chain seq x y z
N LYS A 1 13.27 -21.85 -37.93
CA LYS A 1 12.05 -21.87 -37.09
C LYS A 1 12.42 -21.27 -35.73
N ARG A 2 12.12 -19.99 -35.47
CA ARG A 2 12.42 -19.33 -34.18
C ARG A 2 11.40 -19.82 -33.14
N VAL A 3 11.85 -20.62 -32.19
CA VAL A 3 11.05 -21.00 -31.01
C VAL A 3 10.99 -19.77 -30.12
N ARG A 4 9.82 -19.15 -30.00
CA ARG A 4 9.56 -18.22 -28.91
C ARG A 4 9.56 -19.05 -27.64
N ALA A 5 10.62 -18.95 -26.84
CA ALA A 5 10.59 -19.35 -25.45
C ALA A 5 9.69 -18.35 -24.69
N ALA A 6 8.37 -18.48 -24.85
CA ALA A 6 7.56 -18.37 -23.65
C ALA A 6 7.95 -19.60 -22.82
N PHE A 7 8.29 -19.39 -21.55
CA PHE A 7 8.53 -20.46 -20.58
C PHE A 7 7.57 -21.62 -20.87
N ALA A 8 8.14 -22.79 -21.12
CA ALA A 8 7.51 -23.88 -21.83
C ALA A 8 6.25 -24.38 -21.12
N GLY A 9 5.06 -23.98 -21.57
CA GLY A 9 3.78 -24.67 -21.31
C GLY A 9 3.38 -24.90 -19.83
N GLU A 10 4.16 -24.43 -18.86
CA GLU A 10 3.85 -24.52 -17.45
C GLU A 10 2.66 -23.62 -17.17
N LYS A 11 1.60 -24.23 -16.63
CA LYS A 11 0.43 -23.46 -16.20
C LYS A 11 0.90 -22.54 -15.07
N ALA A 12 0.43 -21.29 -15.05
CA ALA A 12 0.77 -20.33 -14.00
C ALA A 12 0.57 -20.86 -12.56
N LYS A 13 -0.31 -21.86 -12.38
CA LYS A 13 -0.51 -22.56 -11.09
C LYS A 13 0.71 -23.35 -10.61
N ASP A 14 1.58 -23.76 -11.52
CA ASP A 14 2.74 -24.62 -11.26
C ASP A 14 4.03 -23.78 -11.10
N ASP A 15 4.01 -22.49 -11.48
CA ASP A 15 5.13 -21.56 -11.29
C ASP A 15 5.35 -21.25 -9.78
N PRO A 16 6.50 -21.65 -9.20
CA PRO A 16 6.80 -21.38 -7.80
C PRO A 16 6.99 -19.87 -7.51
N PHE A 17 7.46 -19.09 -8.47
CA PHE A 17 7.71 -17.66 -8.27
C PHE A 17 6.43 -16.83 -8.35
N ALA A 18 5.41 -17.29 -9.08
CA ALA A 18 4.07 -16.71 -9.02
C ALA A 18 3.47 -16.87 -7.61
N LYS A 19 3.68 -18.02 -6.96
CA LYS A 19 3.23 -18.28 -5.58
C LYS A 19 3.91 -17.35 -4.58
N VAL A 20 5.22 -17.13 -4.70
CA VAL A 20 5.96 -16.17 -3.86
C VAL A 20 5.38 -14.77 -4.00
N ARG A 21 5.15 -14.31 -5.24
CA ARG A 21 4.61 -12.96 -5.47
C ARG A 21 3.21 -12.76 -4.89
N ILE A 22 2.36 -13.79 -4.98
CA ILE A 22 1.03 -13.78 -4.34
C ILE A 22 1.18 -13.70 -2.82
N ALA A 23 2.08 -14.48 -2.22
CA ALA A 23 2.29 -14.49 -0.78
C ALA A 23 2.76 -13.13 -0.25
N GLU A 24 3.75 -12.53 -0.92
CA GLU A 24 4.27 -11.20 -0.58
C GLU A 24 3.19 -10.13 -0.72
N ALA A 25 2.50 -10.08 -1.87
CA ALA A 25 1.44 -9.09 -2.11
C ALA A 25 0.30 -9.20 -1.11
N ALA A 26 -0.16 -10.43 -0.82
CA ALA A 26 -1.23 -10.65 0.15
C ALA A 26 -0.82 -10.20 1.56
N SER A 27 0.40 -10.54 2.00
CA SER A 27 0.94 -10.14 3.29
C SER A 27 1.08 -8.61 3.41
N ASP A 28 1.62 -7.95 2.38
CA ASP A 28 1.80 -6.50 2.36
C ASP A 28 0.46 -5.75 2.38
N ILE A 29 -0.55 -6.24 1.66
CA ILE A 29 -1.91 -5.67 1.67
C ILE A 29 -2.58 -5.86 3.04
N ASP A 30 -2.45 -7.04 3.64
CA ASP A 30 -3.00 -7.31 4.97
C ASP A 30 -2.34 -6.42 6.04
N ALA A 31 -1.01 -6.31 6.02
CA ALA A 31 -0.28 -5.41 6.90
C ALA A 31 -0.73 -3.95 6.75
N ALA A 32 -0.90 -3.47 5.52
CA ALA A 32 -1.40 -2.12 5.24
C ALA A 32 -2.80 -1.90 5.84
N TRP A 33 -3.68 -2.89 5.69
CA TRP A 33 -5.04 -2.82 6.20
C TRP A 33 -5.11 -2.88 7.73
N LEU A 34 -4.36 -3.79 8.36
CA LEU A 34 -4.30 -3.93 9.81
C LEU A 34 -3.75 -2.67 10.48
N GLN A 35 -2.70 -2.06 9.92
CA GLN A 35 -2.17 -0.80 10.45
C GLN A 35 -3.18 0.34 10.35
N LEU A 36 -3.83 0.52 9.19
CA LEU A 36 -4.85 1.54 8.99
C LEU A 36 -6.05 1.38 9.94
N ARG A 37 -6.63 0.17 9.96
CA ARG A 37 -7.80 -0.11 10.79
C ARG A 37 -7.45 -0.03 12.28
N GLY A 38 -6.26 -0.50 12.66
CA GLY A 38 -5.79 -0.46 14.04
C GLY A 38 -5.68 0.97 14.57
N ASN A 39 -5.05 1.86 13.81
CA ASN A 39 -4.93 3.27 14.18
C ASN A 39 -6.32 3.94 14.32
N LEU A 40 -7.21 3.74 13.33
CA LEU A 40 -8.58 4.27 13.39
C LEU A 40 -9.38 3.72 14.58
N ALA A 41 -9.24 2.44 14.89
CA ALA A 41 -9.94 1.82 16.02
C ALA A 41 -9.46 2.39 17.36
N GLU A 42 -8.16 2.64 17.50
CA GLU A 42 -7.58 3.24 18.71
C GLU A 42 -8.03 4.70 18.89
N GLU A 43 -8.02 5.49 17.81
CA GLU A 43 -8.55 6.86 17.81
C GLU A 43 -10.02 6.88 18.22
N TYR A 44 -10.83 6.00 17.61
CA TYR A 44 -12.26 5.92 17.88
C TYR A 44 -12.57 5.49 19.32
N ALA A 45 -11.80 4.54 19.88
CA ALA A 45 -11.97 4.09 21.26
C ALA A 45 -11.75 5.24 22.26
N LEU A 46 -10.71 6.06 22.06
CA LEU A 46 -10.46 7.23 22.90
C LEU A 46 -11.63 8.22 22.87
N LEU A 47 -12.17 8.49 21.68
CA LEU A 47 -13.31 9.39 21.52
C LEU A 47 -14.57 8.83 22.20
N CYS A 48 -14.82 7.52 22.12
CA CYS A 48 -15.92 6.87 22.84
C CYS A 48 -15.79 6.96 24.36
N GLU A 49 -14.57 7.03 24.88
CA GLU A 49 -14.27 7.27 26.30
C GLU A 49 -14.33 8.76 26.69
N GLY A 50 -14.63 9.67 25.75
CA GLY A 50 -14.62 11.12 25.98
C GLY A 50 -13.22 11.72 26.14
N ARG A 51 -12.19 11.03 25.63
CA ARG A 51 -10.79 11.45 25.69
C ARG A 51 -10.36 12.08 24.38
N GLU A 52 -9.41 13.00 24.44
CA GLU A 52 -8.77 13.55 23.25
C GLU A 52 -7.81 12.51 22.62
N VAL A 53 -7.69 12.57 21.29
CA VAL A 53 -6.72 11.76 20.54
C VAL A 53 -5.34 12.40 20.65
N PRO A 54 -4.34 11.72 21.26
CA PRO A 54 -3.01 12.29 21.45
C PRO A 54 -2.29 12.49 20.11
N MET A 55 -1.40 13.49 20.06
CA MET A 55 -0.70 13.85 18.83
C MET A 55 0.20 12.72 18.32
N GLU A 56 0.76 11.93 19.23
CA GLU A 56 1.59 10.76 18.91
C GLU A 56 0.81 9.71 18.12
N LEU A 57 -0.46 9.48 18.50
CA LEU A 57 -1.33 8.55 17.78
C LEU A 57 -1.69 9.09 16.38
N ARG A 58 -2.03 10.38 16.28
CA ARG A 58 -2.32 11.02 14.98
C ARG A 58 -1.11 11.00 14.04
N ALA A 59 0.08 11.30 14.57
CA ALA A 59 1.32 11.25 13.80
C ALA A 59 1.62 9.84 13.29
N ARG A 60 1.44 8.81 14.14
CA ARG A 60 1.54 7.40 13.74
C ARG A 60 0.49 7.02 12.69
N ALA A 61 -0.76 7.45 12.87
CA ALA A 61 -1.85 7.19 11.93
C ALA A 61 -1.52 7.75 10.53
N ARG A 62 -1.00 8.98 10.45
CA ARG A 62 -0.54 9.57 9.18
C ARG A 62 0.62 8.81 8.56
N ARG A 63 1.66 8.50 9.34
CA ARG A 63 2.83 7.72 8.88
C ARG A 63 2.37 6.40 8.26
N ASP A 64 1.50 5.69 8.96
CA ASP A 64 1.04 4.38 8.52
C ASP A 64 0.05 4.47 7.36
N GLN A 65 -0.75 5.55 7.26
CA GLN A 65 -1.64 5.77 6.13
C GLN A 65 -0.88 5.89 4.81
N VAL A 66 0.15 6.74 4.75
CA VAL A 66 0.94 6.91 3.53
C VAL A 66 1.76 5.64 3.22
N ARG A 67 2.21 4.93 4.26
CA ARG A 67 2.91 3.65 4.11
C ARG A 67 2.00 2.57 3.55
N ALA A 68 0.75 2.52 4.00
CA ALA A 68 -0.27 1.60 3.51
C ALA A 68 -0.55 1.82 2.01
N THR A 69 -0.66 3.07 1.57
CA THR A 69 -0.76 3.40 0.14
C THR A 69 0.43 2.83 -0.65
N GLY A 70 1.66 3.03 -0.16
CA GLY A 70 2.87 2.49 -0.80
C GLY A 70 2.89 0.95 -0.88
N ARG A 71 2.53 0.26 0.21
CA ARG A 71 2.44 -1.21 0.25
C ARG A 71 1.40 -1.75 -0.74
N ALA A 72 0.23 -1.12 -0.81
CA ALA A 72 -0.83 -1.53 -1.71
C ALA A 72 -0.40 -1.39 -3.18
N ILE A 73 0.19 -0.26 -3.56
CA ILE A 73 0.68 -0.03 -4.94
C ILE A 73 1.79 -1.00 -5.30
N ALA A 74 2.79 -1.17 -4.42
CA ALA A 74 3.89 -2.12 -4.67
C ALA A 74 3.38 -3.56 -4.84
N SER A 75 2.35 -3.93 -4.09
CA SER A 75 1.69 -5.24 -4.23
C SER A 75 0.95 -5.38 -5.56
N ILE A 76 0.25 -4.32 -6.00
CA ILE A 76 -0.43 -4.29 -7.30
C ILE A 76 0.60 -4.35 -8.44
N ASP A 77 1.70 -3.61 -8.36
CA ASP A 77 2.80 -3.63 -9.33
C ASP A 77 3.39 -5.04 -9.45
N ARG A 78 3.69 -5.68 -8.32
CA ARG A 78 4.20 -7.06 -8.26
C ARG A 78 3.27 -8.06 -8.93
N LEU A 79 1.95 -7.93 -8.71
CA LEU A 79 0.95 -8.82 -9.31
C LEU A 79 0.74 -8.52 -10.81
N PHE A 80 0.75 -7.24 -11.20
CA PHE A 80 0.60 -6.82 -12.59
C PHE A 80 1.78 -7.29 -13.45
N GLU A 81 3.02 -7.13 -12.96
CA GLU A 81 4.22 -7.62 -13.62
C GLU A 81 4.17 -9.15 -13.82
N ALA A 82 3.74 -9.89 -12.80
CA ALA A 82 3.64 -11.35 -12.84
C ALA A 82 2.58 -11.86 -13.82
N ALA A 83 1.52 -11.09 -14.06
CA ALA A 83 0.39 -11.50 -14.89
C ALA A 83 0.71 -11.46 -16.41
N GLY A 84 1.80 -10.81 -16.80
CA GLY A 84 2.29 -10.79 -18.18
C GLY A 84 1.32 -10.17 -19.19
N ALA A 85 1.50 -10.50 -20.47
CA ALA A 85 0.81 -9.83 -21.58
C ALA A 85 -0.72 -9.88 -21.51
N THR A 86 -1.30 -10.94 -20.94
CA THR A 86 -2.77 -11.08 -20.81
C THR A 86 -3.37 -9.94 -19.99
N ALA A 87 -2.67 -9.48 -18.94
CA ALA A 87 -3.17 -8.40 -18.08
C ALA A 87 -3.29 -7.05 -18.80
N LEU A 88 -2.66 -6.88 -19.97
CA LEU A 88 -2.71 -5.66 -20.78
C LEU A 88 -4.03 -5.51 -21.55
N ASN A 89 -4.80 -6.59 -21.72
CA ASN A 89 -6.06 -6.52 -22.44
C ASN A 89 -7.06 -5.65 -21.66
N SER A 90 -7.80 -4.80 -22.37
CA SER A 90 -8.74 -3.84 -21.77
C SER A 90 -9.91 -4.51 -21.04
N ASP A 91 -10.21 -5.76 -21.35
CA ASP A 91 -11.22 -6.58 -20.70
C ASP A 91 -10.76 -7.16 -19.35
N GLN A 92 -9.46 -7.11 -19.04
CA GLN A 92 -8.93 -7.56 -17.75
C GLN A 92 -9.07 -6.48 -16.68
N ALA A 93 -9.47 -6.89 -15.48
CA ALA A 93 -9.61 -5.99 -14.34
C ALA A 93 -8.26 -5.50 -13.78
N LEU A 94 -7.18 -6.29 -13.92
CA LEU A 94 -5.91 -6.02 -13.26
C LEU A 94 -5.26 -4.71 -13.74
N GLN A 95 -5.22 -4.46 -15.05
CA GLN A 95 -4.70 -3.18 -15.56
C GLN A 95 -5.50 -1.97 -15.08
N ARG A 96 -6.81 -2.14 -14.81
CA ARG A 96 -7.65 -1.07 -14.25
C ARG A 96 -7.24 -0.77 -12.82
N PHE A 97 -7.13 -1.79 -11.96
CA PHE A 97 -6.66 -1.60 -10.59
C PHE A 97 -5.25 -0.99 -10.53
N TRP A 98 -4.34 -1.40 -11.43
CA TRP A 98 -3.02 -0.83 -11.54
C TRP A 98 -3.06 0.68 -11.84
N ARG A 99 -3.77 1.09 -12.90
CA ARG A 99 -3.93 2.51 -13.23
C ARG A 99 -4.65 3.29 -12.13
N ASP A 100 -5.70 2.73 -11.54
CA ASP A 100 -6.51 3.41 -10.53
C ASP A 100 -5.71 3.64 -9.24
N ALA A 101 -4.88 2.67 -8.83
CA ALA A 101 -4.01 2.80 -7.66
C ALA A 101 -2.94 3.88 -7.88
N HIS A 102 -2.29 3.90 -9.05
CA HIS A 102 -1.32 4.93 -9.41
C HIS A 102 -1.96 6.32 -9.59
N ALA A 103 -3.19 6.39 -10.11
CA ALA A 103 -3.94 7.64 -10.17
C ALA A 103 -4.27 8.17 -8.77
N GLY A 104 -4.68 7.29 -7.84
CA GLY A 104 -4.91 7.67 -6.44
C GLY A 104 -3.64 8.11 -5.70
N ARG A 105 -2.47 7.54 -6.06
CA ARG A 105 -1.17 7.86 -5.43
C ARG A 105 -0.80 9.34 -5.52
N VAL A 106 -1.21 10.03 -6.58
CA VAL A 106 -0.80 11.42 -6.82
C VAL A 106 -1.57 12.44 -5.97
N HIS A 107 -2.58 12.00 -5.22
CA HIS A 107 -3.29 12.87 -4.28
C HIS A 107 -2.34 13.38 -3.19
N ALA A 108 -2.42 14.66 -2.84
CA ALA A 108 -1.50 15.30 -1.88
C ALA A 108 -1.41 14.58 -0.52
N ALA A 109 -2.51 14.00 -0.05
CA ALA A 109 -2.54 13.23 1.21
C ALA A 109 -1.65 11.97 1.21
N ASN A 110 -1.29 11.47 0.01
CA ASN A 110 -0.44 10.29 -0.19
C ASN A 110 1.06 10.62 -0.38
N ASP A 111 1.47 11.90 -0.25
CA ASP A 111 2.88 12.28 -0.18
C ASP A 111 3.52 11.67 1.09
N ALA A 112 4.42 10.71 0.90
CA ALA A 112 4.92 9.89 1.98
C ALA A 112 6.03 10.60 2.75
N GLU A 113 6.93 11.27 2.03
CA GLU A 113 8.04 12.03 2.57
C GLU A 113 7.55 13.13 3.51
N ARG A 114 6.49 13.84 3.12
CA ARG A 114 5.87 14.86 3.96
C ARG A 114 5.38 14.30 5.30
N ALA A 115 4.66 13.19 5.28
CA ALA A 115 4.19 12.54 6.51
C ALA A 115 5.33 11.91 7.33
N TYR A 116 6.39 11.38 6.71
CA TYR A 116 7.53 10.82 7.41
C TYR A 116 8.38 11.88 8.10
N VAL A 117 8.58 13.06 7.48
CA VAL A 117 9.27 14.19 8.14
C VAL A 117 8.46 14.67 9.35
N MET A 118 7.14 14.85 9.19
CA MET A 118 6.26 15.22 10.30
C MET A 118 6.32 14.21 11.45
N TYR A 119 6.27 12.91 11.15
CA TYR A 119 6.42 11.85 12.15
C TYR A 119 7.79 11.91 12.83
N GLY A 120 8.88 12.08 12.08
CA GLY A 120 10.22 12.23 12.63
C GLY A 120 10.36 13.44 13.55
N ASN A 121 9.77 14.58 13.19
CA ASN A 121 9.75 15.78 14.03
C ASN A 121 9.06 15.51 15.38
N GLN A 122 7.93 14.80 15.37
CA GLN A 122 7.24 14.39 16.60
C GLN A 122 8.13 13.51 17.49
N GLU A 123 8.81 12.52 16.93
CA GLU A 123 9.71 11.63 17.69
C GLU A 123 10.93 12.38 18.27
N PHE A 124 11.37 13.46 17.63
CA PHE A 124 12.46 14.32 18.13
C PHE A 124 11.99 15.50 18.98
N GLY A 125 10.69 15.65 19.24
CA GLY A 125 10.14 16.78 20.00
C GLY A 125 10.29 18.14 19.31
N LEU A 126 10.37 18.15 17.97
CA LEU A 126 10.45 19.34 17.14
C LEU A 126 9.05 19.80 16.71
N PRO A 127 8.86 21.08 16.33
CA PRO A 127 7.60 21.51 15.71
C PRO A 127 7.26 20.65 14.49
N LEU A 128 6.00 20.19 14.40
CA LEU A 128 5.55 19.26 13.36
C LEU A 128 5.85 19.75 11.93
N GLY A 129 5.73 21.07 11.70
CA GLY A 129 5.99 21.71 10.40
C GLY A 129 4.90 21.49 9.35
N ASP A 130 3.93 20.62 9.61
CA ASP A 130 2.79 20.32 8.74
C ASP A 130 1.48 20.31 9.55
N THR A 131 0.40 20.78 8.93
CA THR A 131 -0.96 20.74 9.50
C THR A 131 -1.75 19.50 9.08
N MET A 132 -1.26 18.73 8.11
CA MET A 132 -1.92 17.51 7.63
C MET A 132 -1.63 16.31 8.56
N VAL A 133 -2.16 16.39 9.79
CA VAL A 133 -2.01 15.39 10.86
C VAL A 133 -3.30 14.80 11.40
#